data_AF-A0A150P625-F1
#
_entry.id   AF-A0A150P625-F1
#
_cell.length_a   1.000
_cell.length_b   1.000
_cell.length_c   1.000
_cell.angle_alpha   90.00
_cell.angle_beta   90.00
_cell.angle_gamma   90.00
#
_symmetry.space_group_name_H-M   'P 1'
#
loop_
_entity.id
_entity.type
_entity.pdbx_description
1 polymer ?
#
loop_
_entity_poly.entity_id
_entity_poly.type
_entity_poly.pdbx_seq_one_letter_code
_entity_poly.pdbx_strand_id
1 'polypeptide(L)'
;MKTSLPTRRIASLFRLSSLVASTALLFASCDSSAPQQGSGDACESAQDCADGNPCTVDRCVGGRCESETDDTRCPGGRCDRVRGACVTDKACATSADCADADPCTQAERCDESLRQCVFEGLDGDGDGALPVICGGTDCDDDDPRNAPALAEVCDGADNDCDGAADEGKDSALCGADDARCVSGRCECPAGQGYCPLESASGFRCLDVQSDPENCGACGASCPADTTCVGGLCACEDGLALCGSTCVDLSQDERHCGACDEACGEMDCIDGACTACGGVGERCCDGASCRDDLGECGEGGTCVVKACAEPIEALPDSHLPRCSADTEPCIDACTVSSCVDDCFEADTTTPREFRGVLFDCARCVDHQVQACTSRMCQRSLSVASCCVVEHCRGVIDKFCEDQCGEELDAFYSCADATECGFFLVAEEPRSCFP
;
A
#
# COMPACT_ATOMS: atom_id res chain seq x y z
N MET A 1 12.62 5.41 56.08
CA MET A 1 12.73 6.49 57.08
C MET A 1 11.33 7.05 57.33
N LYS A 2 10.86 6.96 58.58
CA LYS A 2 9.86 7.81 59.28
C LYS A 2 8.44 7.90 58.65
N THR A 3 7.31 7.74 59.35
CA THR A 3 6.95 7.74 60.78
C THR A 3 5.45 7.36 60.89
N SER A 4 5.09 6.31 61.65
CA SER A 4 4.30 6.32 62.90
C SER A 4 2.80 6.76 62.86
N LEU A 5 1.90 5.76 63.01
CA LEU A 5 0.82 5.56 64.02
C LEU A 5 0.57 6.68 65.07
N PRO A 6 -0.61 6.81 65.78
CA PRO A 6 -1.40 5.68 66.37
C PRO A 6 -2.92 5.88 66.72
N THR A 7 -3.55 4.78 67.24
CA THR A 7 -4.56 4.70 68.37
C THR A 7 -6.01 5.25 68.19
N ARG A 8 -7.12 4.75 68.77
CA ARG A 8 -7.51 3.65 69.71
C ARG A 8 -9.06 3.67 69.93
N ARG A 9 -9.60 2.59 70.54
CA ARG A 9 -10.84 2.43 71.39
C ARG A 9 -12.07 1.80 70.69
N ILE A 10 -12.48 0.56 71.01
CA ILE A 10 -13.15 -0.03 72.22
C ILE A 10 -14.64 0.35 72.35
N ALA A 11 -15.53 -0.65 72.17
CA ALA A 11 -16.76 -0.92 72.95
C ALA A 11 -17.27 -2.34 72.56
N SER A 12 -17.19 -3.38 73.40
CA SER A 12 -18.08 -3.73 74.52
C SER A 12 -19.52 -4.02 74.07
N LEU A 13 -19.87 -5.31 73.90
CA LEU A 13 -20.68 -6.12 74.83
C LEU A 13 -22.16 -5.74 74.88
N PHE A 14 -23.04 -6.64 74.42
CA PHE A 14 -24.26 -7.03 75.16
C PHE A 14 -24.73 -8.43 74.71
N ARG A 15 -24.58 -9.40 75.61
CA ARG A 15 -25.41 -10.63 75.67
C ARG A 15 -26.80 -10.23 76.17
N LEU A 16 -27.85 -10.96 75.76
CA LEU A 16 -28.85 -11.45 76.72
C LEU A 16 -29.71 -12.55 76.09
N SER A 17 -29.69 -13.69 76.79
CA SER A 17 -30.56 -14.85 76.66
C SER A 17 -31.69 -14.73 77.71
N SER A 18 -32.91 -15.16 77.39
CA SER A 18 -33.88 -15.87 78.25
C SER A 18 -35.25 -15.90 77.54
N LEU A 19 -35.86 -17.03 77.18
CA LEU A 19 -36.53 -18.04 78.03
C LEU A 19 -37.58 -17.45 78.97
N VAL A 20 -38.87 -17.52 78.59
CA VAL A 20 -40.00 -17.72 79.50
C VAL A 20 -41.03 -18.63 78.81
N ALA A 21 -41.26 -19.80 79.42
CA ALA A 21 -42.42 -20.66 79.21
C ALA A 21 -43.50 -20.29 80.24
N SER A 22 -44.78 -20.43 79.87
CA SER A 22 -45.91 -20.77 80.77
C SER A 22 -47.24 -20.70 80.00
N THR A 23 -47.82 -21.84 79.64
CA THR A 23 -48.93 -22.56 80.32
C THR A 23 -50.34 -22.00 80.06
N ALA A 24 -51.13 -22.89 79.47
CA ALA A 24 -52.54 -22.85 79.11
C ALA A 24 -53.51 -22.29 80.16
N LEU A 25 -54.56 -21.63 79.65
CA LEU A 25 -55.88 -21.56 80.27
C LEU A 25 -56.94 -21.89 79.21
N LEU A 26 -57.57 -23.04 79.41
CA LEU A 26 -58.78 -23.49 78.73
C LEU A 26 -59.97 -22.65 79.22
N PHE A 27 -60.63 -21.93 78.32
CA PHE A 27 -62.03 -21.56 78.48
C PHE A 27 -62.79 -21.97 77.22
N ALA A 28 -63.79 -22.82 77.43
CA ALA A 28 -64.77 -23.19 76.44
C ALA A 28 -65.66 -21.99 76.12
N SER A 29 -65.74 -21.63 74.84
CA SER A 29 -66.84 -20.87 74.27
C SER A 29 -67.40 -21.67 73.11
N CYS A 30 -68.67 -22.08 73.23
CA CYS A 30 -69.47 -22.49 72.09
C CYS A 30 -69.82 -21.27 71.23
N ASP A 31 -69.80 -21.52 69.93
CA ASP A 31 -70.60 -20.92 68.86
C ASP A 31 -70.41 -19.45 68.48
N SER A 32 -69.67 -19.25 67.39
CA SER A 32 -70.29 -19.04 66.08
C SER A 32 -69.23 -19.21 64.99
N SER A 33 -68.71 -20.44 64.87
CA SER A 33 -67.96 -20.85 63.68
C SER A 33 -68.98 -21.34 62.67
N ALA A 34 -69.26 -20.54 61.65
CA ALA A 34 -69.97 -21.04 60.47
C ALA A 34 -69.26 -22.30 59.97
N PRO A 35 -69.97 -23.41 59.71
CA PRO A 35 -69.32 -24.61 59.20
C PRO A 35 -68.84 -24.32 57.78
N GLN A 36 -67.53 -24.39 57.54
CA GLN A 36 -67.00 -24.55 56.20
C GLN A 36 -67.40 -25.96 55.74
N GLN A 37 -68.48 -26.08 54.97
CA GLN A 37 -68.88 -27.33 54.34
C GLN A 37 -68.30 -27.37 52.93
N GLY A 38 -67.46 -28.37 52.69
CA GLY A 38 -66.94 -28.69 51.37
C GLY A 38 -67.83 -29.71 50.68
N SER A 39 -67.67 -29.83 49.36
CA SER A 39 -68.35 -30.82 48.53
C SER A 39 -68.28 -32.23 49.13
N GLY A 40 -69.44 -32.84 49.42
CA GLY A 40 -69.55 -34.23 49.92
C GLY A 40 -70.27 -34.42 51.25
N ASP A 41 -70.58 -33.34 51.98
CA ASP A 41 -71.33 -33.40 53.24
C ASP A 41 -72.84 -33.62 53.03
N ALA A 42 -73.50 -34.12 54.09
CA ALA A 42 -74.95 -34.36 54.10
C ALA A 42 -75.71 -33.04 54.26
N CYS A 43 -76.73 -32.82 53.44
CA CYS A 43 -77.48 -31.55 53.41
C CYS A 43 -78.99 -31.78 53.38
N GLU A 44 -79.75 -30.78 53.86
CA GLU A 44 -81.21 -30.74 53.73
C GLU A 44 -81.66 -29.61 52.79
N SER A 45 -80.81 -28.62 52.56
CA SER A 45 -81.05 -27.46 51.70
C SER A 45 -79.76 -26.98 51.02
N ALA A 46 -79.91 -26.15 49.97
CA ALA A 46 -78.77 -25.53 49.29
C ALA A 46 -77.95 -24.58 50.20
N GLN A 47 -78.57 -24.02 51.26
CA GLN A 47 -77.89 -23.14 52.21
C GLN A 47 -76.90 -23.90 53.09
N ASP A 48 -77.17 -25.19 53.35
CA ASP A 48 -76.26 -26.05 54.13
C ASP A 48 -74.98 -26.32 53.35
N CYS A 49 -75.04 -26.28 52.01
CA CYS A 49 -73.92 -26.52 51.12
C CYS A 49 -73.10 -25.28 50.78
N ALA A 50 -73.43 -24.12 51.35
CA ALA A 50 -72.71 -22.88 51.06
C ALA A 50 -71.25 -22.98 51.51
N ASP A 51 -70.33 -23.06 50.55
CA ASP A 51 -68.88 -23.19 50.80
C ASP A 51 -68.20 -21.82 51.03
N GLY A 52 -68.97 -20.74 50.92
CA GLY A 52 -68.50 -19.36 51.07
C GLY A 52 -67.83 -18.80 49.82
N ASN A 53 -67.76 -19.56 48.73
CA ASN A 53 -67.26 -19.10 47.45
C ASN A 53 -68.39 -18.38 46.67
N PRO A 54 -68.26 -17.07 46.41
CA PRO A 54 -69.30 -16.30 45.74
C PRO A 54 -69.51 -16.69 44.28
N CYS A 55 -68.60 -17.47 43.67
CA CYS A 55 -68.64 -17.84 42.25
C CYS A 55 -69.13 -19.25 41.95
N THR A 56 -69.50 -20.03 42.97
CA THR A 56 -70.06 -21.38 42.82
C THR A 56 -71.56 -21.39 43.09
N VAL A 57 -72.26 -22.36 42.49
CA VAL A 57 -73.64 -22.74 42.79
C VAL A 57 -73.62 -24.00 43.61
N ASP A 58 -73.92 -23.85 44.89
CA ASP A 58 -74.06 -24.99 45.79
C ASP A 58 -75.51 -25.48 45.77
N ARG A 59 -75.66 -26.79 45.55
CA ARG A 59 -76.97 -27.46 45.56
C ARG A 59 -76.90 -28.67 46.47
N CYS A 60 -78.01 -28.91 47.15
CA CYS A 60 -78.24 -30.17 47.83
C CYS A 60 -78.99 -31.13 46.90
N VAL A 61 -78.31 -32.16 46.39
CA VAL A 61 -78.89 -33.14 45.47
C VAL A 61 -78.79 -34.52 46.11
N GLY A 62 -79.94 -35.16 46.35
CA GLY A 62 -79.99 -36.49 46.97
C GLY A 62 -79.38 -36.55 48.38
N GLY A 63 -79.41 -35.43 49.12
CA GLY A 63 -78.83 -35.33 50.46
C GLY A 63 -77.31 -35.16 50.49
N ARG A 64 -76.68 -34.82 49.36
CA ARG A 64 -75.25 -34.51 49.26
C ARG A 64 -75.05 -33.14 48.64
N CYS A 65 -74.05 -32.42 49.13
CA CYS A 65 -73.63 -31.15 48.54
C CYS A 65 -72.87 -31.36 47.23
N GLU A 66 -73.41 -30.75 46.18
CA GLU A 66 -72.78 -30.58 44.88
C GLU A 66 -72.49 -29.10 44.66
N SER A 67 -71.28 -28.76 44.21
CA SER A 67 -70.88 -27.40 43.91
C SER A 67 -70.39 -27.32 42.47
N GLU A 68 -71.03 -26.46 41.67
CA GLU A 68 -70.69 -26.21 40.27
C GLU A 68 -70.22 -24.76 40.11
N THR A 69 -69.16 -24.55 39.33
CA THR A 69 -68.70 -23.19 38.98
C THR A 69 -69.73 -22.50 38.09
N ASP A 70 -70.04 -21.24 38.39
CA ASP A 70 -70.99 -20.43 37.61
C ASP A 70 -70.40 -19.04 37.33
N ASP A 71 -69.84 -18.89 36.15
CA ASP A 71 -69.21 -17.64 35.70
C ASP A 71 -70.20 -16.46 35.67
N THR A 72 -71.52 -16.72 35.59
CA THR A 72 -72.53 -15.65 35.63
C THR A 72 -72.60 -14.95 36.98
N ARG A 73 -72.02 -15.55 38.03
CA ARG A 73 -71.91 -14.96 39.38
C ARG A 73 -70.69 -14.07 39.55
N CYS A 74 -69.82 -13.98 38.55
CA CYS A 74 -68.66 -13.11 38.53
C CYS A 74 -68.88 -11.92 37.59
N PRO A 75 -69.23 -10.73 38.11
CA PRO A 75 -69.39 -9.55 37.27
C PRO A 75 -68.04 -9.17 36.63
N GLY A 76 -67.90 -9.41 35.33
CA GLY A 76 -66.69 -9.09 34.57
C GLY A 76 -65.53 -10.08 34.75
N GLY A 77 -65.81 -11.35 35.05
CA GLY A 77 -64.77 -12.36 35.24
C GLY A 77 -65.29 -13.80 35.13
N ARG A 78 -64.42 -14.75 35.46
CA ARG A 78 -64.74 -16.19 35.53
C ARG A 78 -64.48 -16.74 36.93
N CYS A 79 -65.08 -17.87 37.28
CA CYS A 79 -64.83 -18.54 38.55
C CYS A 79 -63.53 -19.37 38.45
N ASP A 80 -62.48 -19.00 39.19
CA ASP A 80 -61.28 -19.83 39.32
C ASP A 80 -61.55 -20.96 40.32
N ARG A 81 -61.69 -22.18 39.80
CA ARG A 81 -62.01 -23.39 40.57
C ARG A 81 -60.95 -23.73 41.63
N VAL A 82 -59.70 -23.35 41.43
CA VAL A 82 -58.59 -23.65 42.35
C VAL A 82 -58.55 -22.63 43.47
N ARG A 83 -58.80 -21.35 43.16
CA ARG A 83 -58.78 -20.26 44.14
C ARG A 83 -60.11 -20.05 44.86
N GLY A 84 -61.21 -20.59 44.33
CA GLY A 84 -62.54 -20.43 44.91
C GLY A 84 -62.97 -18.96 44.93
N ALA A 85 -62.67 -18.22 43.85
CA ALA A 85 -62.94 -16.79 43.76
C ALA A 85 -63.20 -16.36 42.31
N CYS A 86 -63.93 -15.25 42.15
CA CYS A 86 -64.02 -14.56 40.87
C CYS A 86 -62.65 -13.97 40.51
N VAL A 87 -62.10 -14.40 39.37
CA VAL A 87 -60.97 -13.72 38.75
C VAL A 87 -61.51 -12.85 37.63
N THR A 88 -61.21 -11.56 37.69
CA THR A 88 -61.44 -10.65 36.57
C THR A 88 -60.27 -10.83 35.61
N ASP A 89 -60.43 -11.63 34.56
CA ASP A 89 -59.69 -11.28 33.35
C ASP A 89 -60.16 -9.88 32.99
N LYS A 90 -59.24 -8.93 32.81
CA LYS A 90 -59.63 -7.55 32.52
C LYS A 90 -60.48 -7.57 31.24
N ALA A 91 -61.79 -7.40 31.40
CA ALA A 91 -62.72 -7.41 30.29
C ALA A 91 -62.55 -6.10 29.53
N CYS A 92 -62.59 -6.17 28.20
CA CYS A 92 -62.36 -5.02 27.34
C CYS A 92 -63.44 -4.89 26.27
N ALA A 93 -63.75 -3.65 25.92
CA ALA A 93 -64.51 -3.31 24.73
C ALA A 93 -63.59 -2.76 23.64
N THR A 94 -62.48 -2.12 24.03
CA THR A 94 -61.43 -1.60 23.15
C THR A 94 -60.06 -1.86 23.78
N SER A 95 -58.98 -1.83 23.00
CA SER A 95 -57.61 -2.00 23.53
C SER A 95 -57.23 -0.97 24.59
N ALA A 96 -57.88 0.21 24.62
CA ALA A 96 -57.67 1.20 25.68
C ALA A 96 -58.10 0.72 27.07
N ASP A 97 -59.04 -0.23 27.15
CA ASP A 97 -59.47 -0.84 28.41
C ASP A 97 -58.40 -1.80 28.96
N CYS A 98 -57.47 -2.23 28.10
CA CYS A 98 -56.42 -3.17 28.46
C CYS A 98 -55.19 -2.52 29.08
N ALA A 99 -55.04 -1.21 28.96
CA ALA A 99 -53.95 -0.43 29.55
C ALA A 99 -53.72 -0.73 31.04
N ASP A 100 -52.67 -1.48 31.33
CA ASP A 100 -52.16 -1.66 32.68
C ASP A 100 -50.93 -0.77 32.90
N ALA A 101 -50.31 -0.91 34.07
CA ALA A 101 -49.09 -0.17 34.40
C ALA A 101 -47.91 -1.14 34.57
N ASP A 102 -48.06 -2.36 34.06
CA ASP A 102 -47.02 -3.37 34.08
C ASP A 102 -46.02 -3.02 32.96
N PRO A 103 -44.80 -2.58 33.31
CA PRO A 103 -43.79 -2.25 32.30
C PRO A 103 -43.35 -3.46 31.48
N CYS A 104 -43.78 -4.68 31.84
CA CYS A 104 -43.36 -5.93 31.24
C CYS A 104 -44.34 -6.53 30.23
N THR A 105 -45.40 -5.80 29.90
CA THR A 105 -46.32 -6.20 28.84
C THR A 105 -46.31 -5.19 27.71
N GLN A 106 -46.21 -5.70 26.49
CA GLN A 106 -46.37 -4.93 25.27
C GLN A 106 -47.63 -5.37 24.53
N ALA A 107 -48.06 -4.54 23.57
CA ALA A 107 -49.22 -4.82 22.72
C ALA A 107 -50.51 -5.15 23.50
N GLU A 108 -50.83 -4.32 24.50
CA GLU A 108 -52.07 -4.38 25.28
C GLU A 108 -53.29 -4.25 24.36
N ARG A 109 -53.84 -5.39 23.94
CA ARG A 109 -54.93 -5.43 22.96
C ARG A 109 -56.15 -6.11 23.53
N CYS A 110 -57.29 -5.66 23.07
CA CYS A 110 -58.53 -6.38 23.32
C CYS A 110 -58.73 -7.44 22.24
N ASP A 111 -58.86 -8.71 22.62
CA ASP A 111 -59.48 -9.70 21.75
C ASP A 111 -60.99 -9.41 21.72
N GLU A 112 -61.46 -8.74 20.67
CA GLU A 112 -62.87 -8.33 20.56
C GLU A 112 -63.83 -9.54 20.47
N SER A 113 -63.35 -10.71 20.04
CA SER A 113 -64.15 -11.92 19.93
C SER A 113 -64.37 -12.56 21.31
N LEU A 114 -63.36 -12.49 22.17
CA LEU A 114 -63.39 -13.04 23.54
C LEU A 114 -63.70 -11.98 24.61
N ARG A 115 -63.70 -10.69 24.25
CA ARG A 115 -63.79 -9.53 25.16
C ARG A 115 -62.77 -9.57 26.29
N GLN A 116 -61.59 -10.05 25.99
CA GLN A 116 -60.54 -10.32 26.96
C GLN A 116 -59.27 -9.58 26.57
N CYS A 117 -58.62 -8.93 27.54
CA CYS A 117 -57.31 -8.36 27.32
C CYS A 117 -56.27 -9.45 27.08
N VAL A 118 -55.51 -9.27 26.01
CA VAL A 118 -54.33 -10.06 25.68
C VAL A 118 -53.12 -9.18 25.94
N PHE A 119 -52.24 -9.68 26.79
CA PHE A 119 -50.96 -9.08 27.11
C PHE A 119 -49.88 -9.94 26.47
N GLU A 120 -49.03 -9.36 25.64
CA GLU A 120 -47.80 -10.00 25.19
C GLU A 120 -46.67 -9.57 26.12
N GLY A 121 -45.73 -10.47 26.40
CA GLY A 121 -44.53 -10.06 27.14
C GLY A 121 -43.74 -9.05 26.33
N LEU A 122 -43.17 -8.04 27.00
CA LEU A 122 -42.22 -7.10 26.40
C LEU A 122 -41.08 -7.91 25.75
N ASP A 123 -40.91 -7.73 24.44
CA ASP A 123 -40.00 -8.44 23.54
C ASP A 123 -39.76 -7.44 22.41
N GLY A 124 -38.97 -6.41 22.72
CA GLY A 124 -38.89 -5.17 21.97
C GLY A 124 -38.28 -5.35 20.58
N ASP A 125 -37.42 -6.35 20.43
CA ASP A 125 -36.75 -6.70 19.19
C ASP A 125 -37.35 -7.95 18.47
N GLY A 126 -38.22 -8.69 19.15
CA GLY A 126 -38.97 -9.82 18.60
C GLY A 126 -38.17 -11.11 18.50
N ASP A 127 -37.10 -11.28 19.27
CA ASP A 127 -36.33 -12.52 19.34
C ASP A 127 -36.99 -13.62 20.21
N GLY A 128 -38.04 -13.25 20.96
CA GLY A 128 -38.83 -14.14 21.79
C GLY A 128 -38.27 -14.36 23.20
N ALA A 129 -37.24 -13.63 23.59
CA ALA A 129 -36.75 -13.53 24.95
C ALA A 129 -37.42 -12.33 25.66
N LEU A 130 -37.46 -12.39 26.99
CA LEU A 130 -38.02 -11.31 27.81
C LEU A 130 -36.85 -10.54 28.44
N PRO A 131 -36.95 -9.21 28.55
CA PRO A 131 -35.91 -8.39 29.14
C PRO A 131 -35.68 -8.76 30.61
N VAL A 132 -34.44 -8.56 31.09
CA VAL A 132 -34.05 -8.81 32.48
C VAL A 132 -34.93 -8.08 33.49
N ILE A 133 -35.42 -6.86 33.19
CA ILE A 133 -36.31 -6.10 34.09
C ILE A 133 -37.64 -6.82 34.34
N CYS A 134 -38.02 -7.72 33.44
CA CYS A 134 -39.25 -8.50 33.47
C CYS A 134 -39.05 -9.94 33.95
N GLY A 135 -37.88 -10.22 34.53
CA GLY A 135 -37.52 -11.55 35.01
C GLY A 135 -37.16 -12.54 33.90
N GLY A 136 -36.96 -12.05 32.67
CA GLY A 136 -36.32 -12.81 31.62
C GLY A 136 -34.80 -12.72 31.66
N THR A 137 -34.16 -13.14 30.59
CA THR A 137 -32.69 -13.26 30.47
C THR A 137 -32.13 -12.49 29.29
N ASP A 138 -32.96 -11.75 28.56
CA ASP A 138 -32.49 -10.88 27.50
C ASP A 138 -31.89 -9.59 28.07
N CYS A 139 -30.64 -9.39 27.69
CA CYS A 139 -29.75 -8.35 28.18
C CYS A 139 -29.83 -7.06 27.34
N ASP A 140 -30.43 -7.10 26.15
CA ASP A 140 -30.62 -5.95 25.25
C ASP A 140 -31.88 -6.12 24.36
N ASP A 141 -33.04 -5.86 24.95
CA ASP A 141 -34.41 -5.95 24.38
C ASP A 141 -34.69 -4.99 23.20
N ASP A 142 -33.68 -4.28 22.72
CA ASP A 142 -33.71 -3.45 21.52
C ASP A 142 -32.87 -4.06 20.36
N ASP A 143 -32.14 -5.17 20.57
CA ASP A 143 -31.27 -5.81 19.57
C ASP A 143 -31.38 -7.36 19.57
N PRO A 144 -32.02 -7.96 18.54
CA PRO A 144 -32.36 -9.40 18.52
C PRO A 144 -31.15 -10.31 18.30
N ARG A 145 -29.96 -9.74 18.34
CA ARG A 145 -28.67 -10.43 18.28
C ARG A 145 -28.09 -10.66 19.68
N ASN A 146 -28.71 -10.12 20.72
CA ASN A 146 -28.24 -10.14 22.09
C ASN A 146 -29.27 -10.84 22.98
N ALA A 147 -29.30 -12.17 22.89
CA ALA A 147 -30.37 -12.98 23.44
C ALA A 147 -29.87 -14.30 24.00
N PRO A 148 -30.58 -14.86 24.99
CA PRO A 148 -30.25 -16.16 25.57
C PRO A 148 -30.07 -17.26 24.52
N ALA A 149 -28.98 -18.02 24.64
CA ALA A 149 -28.66 -19.17 23.79
C ALA A 149 -28.38 -18.85 22.32
N LEU A 150 -28.09 -17.58 21.99
CA LEU A 150 -27.34 -17.25 20.79
C LEU A 150 -25.85 -17.60 20.98
N ALA A 151 -25.06 -17.43 19.94
CA ALA A 151 -23.62 -17.64 20.01
C ALA A 151 -22.92 -16.29 20.02
N GLU A 152 -21.94 -16.14 20.90
CA GLU A 152 -21.06 -14.99 20.93
C GLU A 152 -20.43 -14.69 19.57
N VAL A 153 -20.37 -13.39 19.28
CA VAL A 153 -19.67 -12.80 18.14
C VAL A 153 -18.69 -11.78 18.70
N CYS A 154 -17.52 -11.64 18.07
CA CYS A 154 -16.54 -10.65 18.50
C CYS A 154 -16.96 -9.21 18.14
N ASP A 155 -17.90 -8.63 18.87
CA ASP A 155 -18.38 -7.25 18.69
C ASP A 155 -18.47 -6.45 20.00
N GLY A 156 -18.13 -7.07 21.13
CA GLY A 156 -18.14 -6.47 22.46
C GLY A 156 -19.52 -6.41 23.11
N ALA A 157 -20.54 -7.00 22.48
CA ALA A 157 -21.81 -7.31 23.11
C ALA A 157 -21.77 -8.67 23.81
N ASP A 158 -22.72 -8.86 24.72
CA ASP A 158 -23.02 -10.15 25.34
C ASP A 158 -24.14 -10.76 24.49
N ASN A 159 -23.77 -11.49 23.43
CA ASN A 159 -24.76 -11.95 22.45
C ASN A 159 -25.62 -13.09 23.01
N ASP A 160 -25.13 -13.85 24.00
CA ASP A 160 -25.82 -14.99 24.60
C ASP A 160 -26.41 -14.72 26.00
N CYS A 161 -26.23 -13.50 26.51
CA CYS A 161 -26.71 -12.97 27.78
C CYS A 161 -26.30 -13.79 29.02
N ASP A 162 -25.11 -14.38 29.02
CA ASP A 162 -24.55 -15.09 30.18
C ASP A 162 -23.83 -14.18 31.20
N GLY A 163 -23.65 -12.90 30.85
CA GLY A 163 -22.99 -11.88 31.65
C GLY A 163 -21.49 -11.71 31.35
N ALA A 164 -20.96 -12.41 30.35
CA ALA A 164 -19.68 -12.16 29.72
C ALA A 164 -19.90 -11.69 28.28
N ALA A 165 -18.94 -10.95 27.72
CA ALA A 165 -18.98 -10.53 26.33
C ALA A 165 -17.74 -11.08 25.64
N ASP A 166 -17.91 -11.52 24.40
CA ASP A 166 -16.85 -12.09 23.56
C ASP A 166 -16.16 -13.32 24.21
N GLU A 167 -16.85 -14.12 25.03
CA GLU A 167 -16.26 -15.32 25.63
C GLU A 167 -16.30 -16.55 24.70
N GLY A 168 -15.39 -17.50 24.95
CA GLY A 168 -15.29 -18.73 24.17
C GLY A 168 -13.98 -18.85 23.39
N LYS A 169 -14.01 -19.60 22.29
CA LYS A 169 -12.83 -19.86 21.47
C LYS A 169 -12.71 -18.79 20.40
N ASP A 170 -11.63 -18.05 20.48
CA ASP A 170 -11.13 -17.08 19.49
C ASP A 170 -11.45 -17.42 18.01
N SER A 171 -11.20 -18.66 17.56
CA SER A 171 -11.48 -19.04 16.16
C SER A 171 -12.97 -19.19 15.81
N ALA A 172 -13.83 -19.48 16.78
CA ALA A 172 -15.28 -19.53 16.59
C ALA A 172 -15.88 -18.11 16.55
N LEU A 173 -15.39 -17.21 17.42
CA LEU A 173 -15.81 -15.81 17.48
C LEU A 173 -15.42 -15.03 16.22
N CYS A 174 -14.22 -15.31 15.72
CA CYS A 174 -13.63 -14.57 14.60
C CYS A 174 -13.66 -15.34 13.27
N GLY A 175 -14.20 -16.56 13.22
CA GLY A 175 -14.30 -17.32 11.97
C GLY A 175 -12.97 -17.53 11.22
N ALA A 176 -11.84 -17.40 11.91
CA ALA A 176 -10.48 -17.48 11.39
C ALA A 176 -9.59 -18.20 12.40
N ASP A 177 -8.79 -19.16 11.93
CA ASP A 177 -7.80 -19.82 12.78
C ASP A 177 -6.75 -18.81 13.25
N ASP A 178 -6.34 -18.91 14.51
CA ASP A 178 -5.37 -18.04 15.21
C ASP A 178 -5.77 -16.56 15.39
N ALA A 179 -6.88 -16.11 14.81
CA ALA A 179 -7.46 -14.80 15.11
C ALA A 179 -8.06 -14.80 16.52
N ARG A 180 -7.77 -13.76 17.31
CA ARG A 180 -8.28 -13.58 18.67
C ARG A 180 -9.26 -12.44 18.76
N CYS A 181 -10.23 -12.53 19.66
CA CYS A 181 -11.09 -11.39 19.95
C CYS A 181 -10.43 -10.46 20.98
N VAL A 182 -10.24 -9.19 20.61
CA VAL A 182 -9.65 -8.18 21.50
C VAL A 182 -10.53 -6.94 21.50
N SER A 183 -11.33 -6.81 22.56
CA SER A 183 -12.23 -5.66 22.77
C SER A 183 -13.21 -5.47 21.59
N GLY A 184 -14.00 -6.49 21.26
CA GLY A 184 -14.97 -6.45 20.16
C GLY A 184 -14.35 -6.31 18.76
N ARG A 185 -13.08 -6.71 18.59
CA ARG A 185 -12.42 -6.74 17.27
C ARG A 185 -11.56 -7.98 17.12
N CYS A 186 -11.75 -8.66 16.00
CA CYS A 186 -10.89 -9.76 15.58
C CYS A 186 -9.51 -9.25 15.15
N GLU A 187 -8.48 -9.74 15.84
CA GLU A 187 -7.09 -9.43 15.55
C GLU A 187 -6.32 -10.70 15.21
N CYS A 188 -5.60 -10.66 14.09
CA CYS A 188 -4.62 -11.69 13.77
C CYS A 188 -3.31 -11.47 14.55
N PRO A 189 -2.47 -12.51 14.66
CA PRO A 189 -1.10 -12.40 15.15
C PRO A 189 -0.31 -11.27 14.46
N ALA A 190 0.69 -10.74 15.14
CA ALA A 190 1.52 -9.67 14.60
C ALA A 190 2.15 -10.07 13.25
N GLY A 191 2.04 -9.18 12.26
CA GLY A 191 2.50 -9.43 10.90
C GLY A 191 1.48 -10.16 10.01
N GLN A 192 0.28 -10.43 10.51
CA GLN A 192 -0.79 -11.05 9.72
C GLN A 192 -1.99 -10.11 9.55
N GLY A 193 -2.67 -10.23 8.42
CA GLY A 193 -3.92 -9.53 8.09
C GLY A 193 -5.12 -10.45 8.24
N TYR A 194 -6.24 -9.89 8.69
CA TYR A 194 -7.53 -10.59 8.80
C TYR A 194 -8.26 -10.52 7.45
N CYS A 195 -8.06 -11.54 6.62
CA CYS A 195 -8.39 -11.50 5.20
C CYS A 195 -9.68 -12.26 4.89
N PRO A 196 -10.60 -11.67 4.09
CA PRO A 196 -11.83 -12.36 3.69
C PRO A 196 -11.51 -13.53 2.76
N LEU A 197 -12.25 -14.62 2.90
CA LEU A 197 -12.14 -15.76 2.01
C LEU A 197 -12.98 -15.50 0.75
N GLU A 198 -12.33 -15.30 -0.39
CA GLU A 198 -12.96 -15.06 -1.71
C GLU A 198 -14.03 -16.11 -2.11
N SER A 199 -13.99 -17.31 -1.52
CA SER A 199 -14.88 -18.44 -1.87
C SER A 199 -15.62 -19.08 -0.69
N ALA A 200 -15.50 -18.53 0.51
CA ALA A 200 -16.23 -19.00 1.69
C ALA A 200 -16.71 -17.81 2.51
N SER A 201 -17.91 -17.87 3.07
CA SER A 201 -18.31 -16.95 4.13
C SER A 201 -17.40 -17.18 5.34
N GLY A 202 -16.37 -16.35 5.52
CA GLY A 202 -15.39 -16.45 6.58
C GLY A 202 -14.12 -15.64 6.34
N PHE A 203 -13.19 -15.72 7.29
CA PHE A 203 -11.93 -14.98 7.29
C PHE A 203 -10.75 -15.92 7.59
N ARG A 204 -9.53 -15.47 7.29
CA ARG A 204 -8.28 -16.14 7.68
C ARG A 204 -7.19 -15.14 7.99
N CYS A 205 -6.30 -15.51 8.88
CA CYS A 205 -5.05 -14.78 9.09
C CYS A 205 -4.02 -15.18 8.02
N LEU A 206 -3.61 -14.21 7.19
CA LEU A 206 -2.57 -14.39 6.18
C LEU A 206 -1.37 -13.51 6.51
N ASP A 207 -0.16 -13.99 6.23
CA ASP A 207 1.08 -13.24 6.44
C ASP A 207 1.11 -12.03 5.50
N VAL A 208 1.01 -10.82 6.04
CA VAL A 208 1.07 -9.59 5.23
C VAL A 208 2.48 -9.01 5.17
N GLN A 209 3.46 -9.67 5.75
CA GLN A 209 4.86 -9.23 5.77
C GLN A 209 5.68 -9.87 4.68
N SER A 210 5.33 -11.09 4.24
CA SER A 210 6.10 -11.85 3.27
C SER A 210 5.29 -12.53 2.16
N ASP A 211 3.95 -12.59 2.25
CA ASP A 211 3.11 -13.15 1.19
C ASP A 211 3.00 -12.15 0.01
N PRO A 212 3.48 -12.51 -1.20
CA PRO A 212 3.35 -11.65 -2.37
C PRO A 212 1.90 -11.36 -2.75
N GLU A 213 0.92 -12.19 -2.41
CA GLU A 213 -0.49 -11.96 -2.76
C GLU A 213 -1.25 -11.13 -1.72
N ASN A 214 -0.63 -10.85 -0.57
CA ASN A 214 -1.25 -10.15 0.56
C ASN A 214 -0.30 -9.13 1.20
N CYS A 215 0.56 -8.48 0.42
CA CYS A 215 1.66 -7.69 0.95
C CYS A 215 1.18 -6.36 1.55
N GLY A 216 1.35 -6.20 2.87
CA GLY A 216 0.90 -5.05 3.65
C GLY A 216 -0.61 -5.03 3.94
N ALA A 217 -1.43 -5.64 3.10
CA ALA A 217 -2.87 -5.78 3.29
C ALA A 217 -3.44 -6.99 2.52
N CYS A 218 -4.63 -7.42 2.91
CA CYS A 218 -5.32 -8.53 2.25
C CYS A 218 -5.64 -8.23 0.78
N GLY A 219 -5.28 -9.16 -0.11
CA GLY A 219 -5.45 -9.01 -1.56
C GLY A 219 -4.57 -7.94 -2.20
N ALA A 220 -3.62 -7.36 -1.46
CA ALA A 220 -2.63 -6.44 -2.01
C ALA A 220 -1.50 -7.23 -2.65
N SER A 221 -1.77 -7.80 -3.83
CA SER A 221 -0.77 -8.53 -4.58
C SER A 221 0.35 -7.60 -5.06
N CYS A 222 1.58 -8.05 -4.89
CA CYS A 222 2.75 -7.38 -5.38
C CYS A 222 2.79 -7.41 -6.91
N PRO A 223 3.27 -6.32 -7.55
CA PRO A 223 3.52 -6.31 -9.00
C PRO A 223 4.45 -7.45 -9.42
N ALA A 224 4.40 -7.82 -10.69
CA ALA A 224 5.30 -8.82 -11.26
C ALA A 224 6.77 -8.45 -10.97
N ASP A 225 7.60 -9.48 -10.75
CA ASP A 225 9.04 -9.36 -10.47
C ASP A 225 9.40 -8.58 -9.20
N THR A 226 8.48 -8.49 -8.23
CA THR A 226 8.72 -7.97 -6.88
C THR A 226 8.46 -9.03 -5.82
N THR A 227 9.05 -8.84 -4.63
CA THR A 227 8.86 -9.71 -3.46
C THR A 227 8.29 -8.90 -2.30
N CYS A 228 7.44 -9.51 -1.47
CA CYS A 228 6.98 -8.86 -0.25
C CYS A 228 8.05 -8.93 0.85
N VAL A 229 8.52 -7.78 1.31
CA VAL A 229 9.52 -7.68 2.39
C VAL A 229 9.06 -6.64 3.40
N GLY A 230 8.70 -7.10 4.60
CA GLY A 230 8.25 -6.21 5.68
C GLY A 230 6.91 -5.54 5.39
N GLY A 231 6.07 -6.18 4.58
CA GLY A 231 4.76 -5.67 4.16
C GLY A 231 4.81 -4.59 3.10
N LEU A 232 5.92 -4.48 2.38
CA LEU A 232 6.09 -3.62 1.22
C LEU A 232 6.62 -4.45 0.06
N CYS A 233 6.05 -4.25 -1.13
CA CYS A 233 6.58 -4.84 -2.34
C CYS A 233 7.92 -4.17 -2.67
N ALA A 234 8.97 -4.98 -2.76
CA ALA A 234 10.32 -4.55 -3.01
C ALA A 234 10.87 -5.25 -4.24
N CYS A 235 11.70 -4.54 -4.99
CA CYS A 235 12.47 -5.09 -6.08
C CYS A 235 13.71 -5.83 -5.55
N GLU A 236 14.39 -6.57 -6.43
CA GLU A 236 15.73 -7.08 -6.15
C GLU A 236 16.71 -5.96 -5.81
N ASP A 237 17.78 -6.30 -5.11
CA ASP A 237 18.80 -5.34 -4.68
C ASP A 237 19.34 -4.51 -5.85
N GLY A 238 19.36 -3.19 -5.69
CA GLY A 238 19.83 -2.24 -6.71
C GLY A 238 18.74 -1.65 -7.61
N LEU A 239 17.52 -2.18 -7.56
CA LEU A 239 16.38 -1.66 -8.33
C LEU A 239 15.40 -0.90 -7.44
N ALA A 240 14.75 0.12 -8.00
CA ALA A 240 13.66 0.84 -7.35
C ALA A 240 12.31 0.50 -7.97
N LEU A 241 11.27 0.41 -7.14
CA LEU A 241 9.90 0.20 -7.61
C LEU A 241 9.31 1.53 -8.10
N CYS A 242 9.31 1.74 -9.42
CA CYS A 242 8.68 2.89 -10.05
C CYS A 242 7.28 2.51 -10.56
N GLY A 243 6.27 2.86 -9.78
CA GLY A 243 4.90 2.41 -10.03
C GLY A 243 4.75 0.90 -9.81
N SER A 244 4.67 0.14 -10.90
CA SER A 244 4.53 -1.33 -10.88
C SER A 244 5.71 -2.06 -11.49
N THR A 245 6.82 -1.37 -11.76
CA THR A 245 7.98 -1.94 -12.46
C THR A 245 9.26 -1.63 -11.70
N CYS A 246 10.14 -2.62 -11.62
CA CYS A 246 11.47 -2.45 -11.08
C CYS A 246 12.39 -1.79 -12.11
N VAL A 247 13.01 -0.68 -11.73
CA VAL A 247 13.84 0.14 -12.60
C VAL A 247 15.19 0.38 -11.94
N ASP A 248 16.26 0.26 -12.72
CA ASP A 248 17.60 0.68 -12.29
C ASP A 248 17.73 2.19 -12.45
N LEU A 249 17.58 2.92 -11.34
CA LEU A 249 17.67 4.38 -11.33
C LEU A 249 19.07 4.91 -11.67
N SER A 250 20.09 4.04 -11.73
CA SER A 250 21.45 4.44 -12.06
C SER A 250 21.70 4.54 -13.57
N GLN A 251 20.85 3.89 -14.39
CA GLN A 251 21.04 3.76 -15.84
C GLN A 251 19.78 4.05 -16.67
N ASP A 252 18.57 3.96 -16.11
CA ASP A 252 17.35 4.22 -16.88
C ASP A 252 17.17 5.73 -17.13
N GLU A 253 17.30 6.13 -18.39
CA GLU A 253 17.16 7.51 -18.86
C GLU A 253 15.81 8.16 -18.55
N ARG A 254 14.75 7.38 -18.29
CA ARG A 254 13.41 7.87 -17.97
C ARG A 254 13.14 7.93 -16.46
N HIS A 255 14.03 7.37 -15.65
CA HIS A 255 13.89 7.28 -14.19
C HIS A 255 15.25 7.54 -13.49
N CYS A 256 16.03 8.49 -13.97
CA CYS A 256 17.41 8.68 -13.53
C CYS A 256 17.49 9.34 -12.14
N GLY A 257 18.04 8.61 -11.16
CA GLY A 257 18.16 9.05 -9.77
C GLY A 257 16.85 9.04 -8.97
N ALA A 258 15.70 9.17 -9.63
CA ALA A 258 14.37 9.02 -9.05
C ALA A 258 13.34 8.57 -10.10
N CYS A 259 12.24 7.96 -9.65
CA CYS A 259 11.16 7.56 -10.53
C CYS A 259 10.55 8.76 -11.27
N ASP A 260 10.39 8.60 -12.59
CA ASP A 260 9.79 9.57 -13.51
C ASP A 260 10.66 10.83 -13.74
N GLU A 261 11.94 10.77 -13.36
CA GLU A 261 12.94 11.80 -13.64
C GLU A 261 13.69 11.48 -14.94
N ALA A 262 13.22 12.02 -16.07
CA ALA A 262 13.81 11.75 -17.37
C ALA A 262 14.96 12.71 -17.71
N CYS A 263 16.04 12.21 -18.32
CA CYS A 263 17.22 13.00 -18.69
C CYS A 263 17.09 13.78 -20.01
N GLY A 264 16.01 13.60 -20.75
CA GLY A 264 15.81 14.25 -22.04
C GLY A 264 16.84 13.78 -23.07
N GLU A 265 17.72 14.67 -23.54
CA GLU A 265 18.79 14.35 -24.50
C GLU A 265 20.10 13.90 -23.84
N MET A 266 20.17 13.85 -22.51
CA MET A 266 21.33 13.42 -21.74
C MET A 266 21.20 11.95 -21.30
N ASP A 267 22.32 11.33 -20.96
CA ASP A 267 22.38 9.94 -20.50
C ASP A 267 22.30 9.86 -18.97
N CYS A 268 21.78 8.75 -18.45
CA CYS A 268 21.76 8.49 -17.01
C CYS A 268 23.02 7.74 -16.59
N ILE A 269 23.89 8.40 -15.82
CA ILE A 269 25.13 7.79 -15.33
C ILE A 269 25.21 7.92 -13.82
N ASP A 270 25.28 6.78 -13.12
CA ASP A 270 25.33 6.69 -11.67
C ASP A 270 24.17 7.45 -10.98
N GLY A 271 23.00 7.50 -11.65
CA GLY A 271 21.81 8.19 -11.17
C GLY A 271 21.81 9.70 -11.36
N ALA A 272 22.67 10.22 -12.24
CA ALA A 272 22.70 11.63 -12.62
C ALA A 272 22.64 11.81 -14.14
N CYS A 273 21.71 12.66 -14.58
CA CYS A 273 21.65 13.08 -15.97
C CYS A 273 22.90 13.87 -16.35
N THR A 274 23.70 13.29 -17.23
CA THR A 274 25.02 13.81 -17.58
C THR A 274 25.19 13.82 -19.09
N ALA A 275 25.66 14.95 -19.63
CA ALA A 275 26.14 14.98 -21.00
C ALA A 275 27.39 14.09 -21.12
N CYS A 276 27.33 13.09 -21.99
CA CYS A 276 28.44 12.21 -22.30
C CYS A 276 28.52 11.95 -23.81
N GLY A 277 29.68 11.42 -24.21
CA GLY A 277 29.84 10.88 -25.55
C GLY A 277 30.27 11.87 -26.62
N GLY A 278 30.30 13.17 -26.35
CA GLY A 278 30.97 14.16 -27.19
C GLY A 278 32.49 14.11 -27.05
N VAL A 279 33.24 14.44 -28.11
CA VAL A 279 34.72 14.51 -28.06
C VAL A 279 35.18 15.49 -26.98
N GLY A 280 35.94 15.01 -26.00
CA GLY A 280 36.38 15.75 -24.82
C GLY A 280 35.46 15.62 -23.59
N GLU A 281 34.29 15.00 -23.74
CA GLU A 281 33.40 14.65 -22.63
C GLU A 281 33.71 13.25 -22.10
N ARG A 282 33.09 12.87 -20.98
CA ARG A 282 33.19 11.51 -20.44
C ARG A 282 32.56 10.50 -21.40
N CYS A 283 33.07 9.27 -21.40
CA CYS A 283 32.43 8.18 -22.13
C CYS A 283 31.08 7.83 -21.51
N CYS A 284 30.10 7.51 -22.36
CA CYS A 284 28.81 6.95 -21.97
C CYS A 284 28.98 5.49 -21.54
N ASP A 285 28.19 5.04 -20.57
CA ASP A 285 28.29 3.71 -19.95
C ASP A 285 29.72 3.29 -19.56
N GLY A 286 30.58 4.28 -19.31
CA GLY A 286 32.01 4.11 -19.03
C GLY A 286 32.87 3.60 -20.19
N ALA A 287 32.33 3.44 -21.40
CA ALA A 287 33.06 2.78 -22.50
C ALA A 287 32.73 3.25 -23.93
N SER A 288 31.67 4.01 -24.16
CA SER A 288 31.23 4.40 -25.51
C SER A 288 31.21 5.92 -25.73
N CYS A 289 31.30 6.33 -27.00
CA CYS A 289 31.06 7.70 -27.44
C CYS A 289 29.76 7.76 -28.25
N ARG A 290 29.13 8.93 -28.30
CA ARG A 290 27.80 9.10 -28.93
C ARG A 290 27.91 9.18 -30.45
N ASP A 291 29.05 9.63 -30.96
CA ASP A 291 29.38 9.62 -32.37
C ASP A 291 30.31 8.45 -32.75
N ASP A 292 30.24 8.01 -34.01
CA ASP A 292 31.08 6.94 -34.55
C ASP A 292 32.54 7.39 -34.79
N LEU A 293 32.82 8.69 -34.62
CA LEU A 293 34.12 9.32 -34.84
C LEU A 293 35.02 9.27 -33.59
N GLY A 294 34.43 9.00 -32.43
CA GLY A 294 35.10 8.90 -31.14
C GLY A 294 35.34 7.47 -30.67
N GLU A 295 36.37 7.28 -29.84
CA GLU A 295 36.60 6.08 -29.03
C GLU A 295 36.86 6.48 -27.57
N CYS A 296 36.52 5.61 -26.63
CA CYS A 296 36.77 5.89 -25.21
C CYS A 296 38.28 5.75 -24.92
N GLY A 297 38.95 6.89 -24.70
CA GLY A 297 40.38 6.90 -24.39
C GLY A 297 40.67 6.36 -22.99
N GLU A 298 41.95 6.04 -22.71
CA GLU A 298 42.38 5.51 -21.40
C GLU A 298 42.05 6.43 -20.20
N GLY A 299 41.80 7.72 -20.45
CA GLY A 299 41.37 8.69 -19.45
C GLY A 299 39.85 8.71 -19.16
N GLY A 300 39.06 7.82 -19.76
CA GLY A 300 37.60 7.78 -19.59
C GLY A 300 36.85 8.92 -20.28
N THR A 301 37.51 9.61 -21.21
CA THR A 301 36.94 10.66 -22.05
C THR A 301 36.96 10.25 -23.51
N CYS A 302 35.94 10.65 -24.25
CA CYS A 302 35.86 10.44 -25.68
C CYS A 302 36.97 11.19 -26.41
N VAL A 303 37.81 10.45 -27.12
CA VAL A 303 38.86 10.97 -27.98
C VAL A 303 38.54 10.62 -29.43
N VAL A 304 39.05 11.40 -30.38
CA VAL A 304 38.89 11.06 -31.80
C VAL A 304 39.58 9.74 -32.08
N LYS A 305 38.88 8.82 -32.74
CA LYS A 305 39.41 7.52 -33.12
C LYS A 305 40.61 7.68 -34.05
N ALA A 306 41.75 7.11 -33.69
CA ALA A 306 42.93 7.20 -34.55
C ALA A 306 42.68 6.50 -35.89
N CYS A 307 42.99 7.17 -37.01
CA CYS A 307 43.02 6.52 -38.32
C CYS A 307 44.02 5.36 -38.28
N ALA A 308 43.65 4.22 -38.87
CA ALA A 308 44.37 2.95 -38.71
C ALA A 308 45.86 2.97 -39.13
N GLU A 309 46.34 3.95 -39.89
CA GLU A 309 47.76 4.13 -40.23
C GLU A 309 48.12 5.63 -40.31
N PRO A 310 49.16 6.13 -39.60
CA PRO A 310 49.71 7.46 -39.85
C PRO A 310 50.54 7.47 -41.15
N ILE A 311 50.45 8.55 -41.95
CA ILE A 311 51.29 8.74 -43.13
C ILE A 311 52.74 8.97 -42.66
N GLU A 312 53.64 8.00 -42.88
CA GLU A 312 55.07 8.13 -42.56
C GLU A 312 55.70 9.29 -43.38
N ALA A 313 56.42 10.18 -42.70
CA ALA A 313 57.18 11.23 -43.36
C ALA A 313 58.26 10.64 -44.29
N LEU A 314 58.49 11.26 -45.46
CA LEU A 314 59.54 10.85 -46.39
C LEU A 314 60.93 10.96 -45.73
N PRO A 315 61.83 9.97 -45.90
CA PRO A 315 63.20 10.08 -45.40
C PRO A 315 64.00 11.13 -46.16
N ASP A 316 64.87 11.87 -45.48
CA ASP A 316 65.68 12.98 -46.04
C ASP A 316 66.48 12.61 -47.30
N SER A 317 66.86 11.34 -47.47
CA SER A 317 67.58 10.85 -48.65
C SER A 317 66.75 10.79 -49.93
N HIS A 318 65.42 10.89 -49.80
CA HIS A 318 64.44 10.78 -50.88
C HIS A 318 63.73 12.10 -51.19
N LEU A 319 64.06 13.17 -50.46
CA LEU A 319 63.62 14.51 -50.80
C LEU A 319 64.35 14.96 -52.08
N PRO A 320 63.64 15.37 -53.15
CA PRO A 320 64.28 16.08 -54.24
C PRO A 320 65.03 17.29 -53.66
N ARG A 321 66.31 17.41 -54.00
CA ARG A 321 67.08 18.60 -53.64
C ARG A 321 66.54 19.73 -54.49
N CYS A 322 65.63 20.55 -53.95
CA CYS A 322 65.44 21.90 -54.45
C CYS A 322 66.86 22.48 -54.58
N SER A 323 67.28 22.81 -55.79
CA SER A 323 68.68 23.10 -56.05
C SER A 323 69.16 24.30 -55.22
N ALA A 324 70.48 24.49 -55.07
CA ALA A 324 71.04 25.69 -54.43
C ALA A 324 70.63 27.01 -55.12
N ASP A 325 70.06 26.93 -56.34
CA ASP A 325 69.49 28.06 -57.08
C ASP A 325 67.98 28.26 -56.81
N THR A 326 67.30 27.27 -56.23
CA THR A 326 65.86 27.28 -55.91
C THR A 326 65.59 27.90 -54.52
N GLU A 327 66.48 27.64 -53.55
CA GLU A 327 66.40 28.16 -52.18
C GLU A 327 66.35 29.71 -52.11
N PRO A 328 67.22 30.45 -52.84
CA PRO A 328 67.16 31.92 -52.87
C PRO A 328 65.95 32.48 -53.63
N CYS A 329 65.39 31.73 -54.58
CA CYS A 329 64.18 32.12 -55.33
C CYS A 329 62.93 31.99 -54.46
N ILE A 330 62.83 30.91 -53.67
CA ILE A 330 61.75 30.72 -52.69
C ILE A 330 61.82 31.79 -51.61
N ASP A 331 63.01 32.07 -51.07
CA ASP A 331 63.21 33.11 -50.03
C ASP A 331 62.89 34.53 -50.52
N ALA A 332 62.96 34.77 -51.83
CA ALA A 332 62.61 36.05 -52.45
C ALA A 332 61.13 36.15 -52.89
N CYS A 333 60.35 35.06 -52.86
CA CYS A 333 58.96 35.06 -53.30
C CYS A 333 58.02 35.66 -52.23
N THR A 334 57.40 36.81 -52.54
CA THR A 334 56.43 37.47 -51.64
C THR A 334 54.96 37.32 -52.07
N VAL A 335 54.67 36.58 -53.14
CA VAL A 335 53.31 36.31 -53.68
C VAL A 335 53.21 34.91 -54.28
N SER A 336 52.01 34.31 -54.28
CA SER A 336 51.78 32.92 -54.69
C SER A 336 52.14 32.59 -56.15
N SER A 337 52.03 33.56 -57.07
CA SER A 337 52.37 33.34 -58.49
C SER A 337 53.86 33.13 -58.78
N CYS A 338 54.73 33.46 -57.82
CA CYS A 338 56.19 33.32 -57.92
C CYS A 338 56.65 31.86 -57.73
N VAL A 339 55.82 31.06 -57.06
CA VAL A 339 56.12 29.65 -56.73
C VAL A 339 56.01 28.77 -57.98
N ASP A 340 55.01 29.03 -58.84
CA ASP A 340 54.82 28.31 -60.11
C ASP A 340 56.01 28.54 -61.07
N ASP A 341 56.48 29.79 -61.19
CA ASP A 341 57.68 30.15 -61.98
C ASP A 341 58.97 29.50 -61.43
N CYS A 342 59.03 29.29 -60.11
CA CYS A 342 60.15 28.61 -59.44
C CYS A 342 60.17 27.11 -59.74
N PHE A 343 58.99 26.48 -59.82
CA PHE A 343 58.85 25.07 -60.21
C PHE A 343 59.20 24.83 -61.69
N GLU A 344 58.89 25.78 -62.58
CA GLU A 344 59.29 25.69 -63.99
C GLU A 344 60.83 25.76 -64.20
N ALA A 345 61.57 26.30 -63.23
CA ALA A 345 63.03 26.41 -63.28
C ALA A 345 63.76 25.16 -62.75
N ASP A 346 63.07 24.21 -62.11
CA ASP A 346 63.68 23.01 -61.56
C ASP A 346 63.98 21.97 -62.66
N THR A 347 65.26 21.61 -62.80
CA THR A 347 65.74 20.62 -63.78
C THR A 347 66.06 19.25 -63.17
N THR A 348 65.69 19.03 -61.90
CA THR A 348 65.99 17.76 -61.21
C THR A 348 65.14 16.62 -61.76
N THR A 349 65.78 15.47 -61.97
CA THR A 349 65.09 14.25 -62.39
C THR A 349 64.24 13.70 -61.24
N PRO A 350 62.95 13.40 -61.46
CA PRO A 350 62.08 12.80 -60.45
C PRO A 350 62.68 11.52 -59.86
N ARG A 351 62.47 11.29 -58.56
CA ARG A 351 62.94 10.11 -57.84
C ARG A 351 61.77 9.22 -57.45
N GLU A 352 61.99 7.90 -57.46
CA GLU A 352 60.94 6.94 -57.12
C GLU A 352 61.05 6.51 -55.65
N PHE A 353 59.94 6.53 -54.93
CA PHE A 353 59.82 5.99 -53.58
C PHE A 353 58.53 5.17 -53.48
N ARG A 354 58.64 3.92 -53.01
CA ARG A 354 57.52 2.96 -52.90
C ARG A 354 56.64 2.86 -54.18
N GLY A 355 57.24 2.94 -55.36
CA GLY A 355 56.53 2.82 -56.64
C GLY A 355 55.88 4.11 -57.14
N VAL A 356 56.07 5.23 -56.43
CA VAL A 356 55.54 6.55 -56.81
C VAL A 356 56.71 7.46 -57.18
N LEU A 357 56.59 8.17 -58.31
CA LEU A 357 57.57 9.17 -58.75
C LEU A 357 57.29 10.52 -58.07
N PHE A 358 58.33 11.09 -57.47
CA PHE A 358 58.31 12.37 -56.75
C PHE A 358 59.20 13.40 -57.46
N ASP A 359 58.62 14.57 -57.72
CA ASP A 359 59.28 15.78 -58.19
C ASP A 359 59.20 16.87 -57.11
N CYS A 360 59.82 18.02 -57.36
CA CYS A 360 59.87 19.13 -56.43
C CYS A 360 58.47 19.65 -56.04
N ALA A 361 57.55 19.76 -57.01
CA ALA A 361 56.17 20.19 -56.77
C ALA A 361 55.42 19.23 -55.83
N ARG A 362 55.47 17.92 -56.09
CA ARG A 362 54.87 16.91 -55.20
C ARG A 362 55.56 16.83 -53.85
N CYS A 363 56.87 17.06 -53.79
CA CYS A 363 57.59 17.06 -52.52
C CYS A 363 57.16 18.25 -51.66
N VAL A 364 57.06 19.45 -52.23
CA VAL A 364 56.57 20.64 -51.51
C VAL A 364 55.13 20.42 -51.07
N ASP A 365 54.27 19.91 -51.94
CA ASP A 365 52.88 19.57 -51.58
C ASP A 365 52.81 18.53 -50.45
N HIS A 366 53.59 17.44 -50.52
CA HIS A 366 53.64 16.44 -49.46
C HIS A 366 54.27 16.96 -48.16
N GLN A 367 55.25 17.87 -48.22
CA GLN A 367 55.86 18.50 -47.05
C GLN A 367 54.91 19.52 -46.42
N VAL A 368 54.17 20.28 -47.23
CA VAL A 368 53.11 21.17 -46.77
C VAL A 368 51.98 20.35 -46.15
N GLN A 369 51.56 19.24 -46.76
CA GLN A 369 50.61 18.29 -46.19
C GLN A 369 51.14 17.63 -44.91
N ALA A 370 52.44 17.32 -44.83
CA ALA A 370 53.09 16.76 -43.64
C ALA A 370 53.29 17.79 -42.52
N CYS A 371 53.49 19.06 -42.85
CA CYS A 371 53.56 20.16 -41.88
C CYS A 371 52.17 20.55 -41.38
N THR A 372 51.19 20.67 -42.26
CA THR A 372 49.78 20.85 -41.87
C THR A 372 49.27 19.65 -41.08
N SER A 373 49.72 18.42 -41.37
CA SER A 373 49.43 17.24 -40.54
C SER A 373 50.18 17.18 -39.21
N ARG A 374 51.12 18.08 -38.92
CA ARG A 374 51.76 18.22 -37.60
C ARG A 374 51.20 19.37 -36.78
N MET A 375 50.77 20.46 -37.43
CA MET A 375 50.25 21.66 -36.74
C MET A 375 48.72 21.72 -36.68
N CYS A 376 48.03 21.10 -37.65
CA CYS A 376 46.57 21.04 -37.75
C CYS A 376 46.05 19.59 -37.62
N GLN A 377 46.74 18.70 -36.88
CA GLN A 377 46.39 17.26 -36.76
C GLN A 377 44.90 17.02 -36.60
N ARG A 378 44.25 17.82 -35.75
CA ARG A 378 42.84 17.73 -35.40
C ARG A 378 41.91 18.15 -36.56
N SER A 379 42.24 19.20 -37.29
CA SER A 379 41.43 19.68 -38.42
C SER A 379 41.62 18.80 -39.67
N LEU A 380 42.85 18.31 -39.89
CA LEU A 380 43.16 17.43 -41.01
C LEU A 380 42.53 16.03 -40.83
N SER A 381 42.58 15.47 -39.62
CA SER A 381 41.96 14.16 -39.36
C SER A 381 40.45 14.23 -39.53
N VAL A 382 39.81 15.27 -39.02
CA VAL A 382 38.35 15.45 -39.07
C VAL A 382 37.88 15.70 -40.50
N ALA A 383 38.53 16.60 -41.24
CA ALA A 383 38.20 16.86 -42.65
C ALA A 383 38.50 15.63 -43.54
N SER A 384 39.64 14.96 -43.34
CA SER A 384 39.99 13.78 -44.12
C SER A 384 39.04 12.60 -43.86
N CYS A 385 38.58 12.40 -42.61
CA CYS A 385 37.59 11.37 -42.29
C CYS A 385 36.24 11.68 -42.95
N CYS A 386 35.74 12.90 -42.83
CA CYS A 386 34.48 13.31 -43.45
C CYS A 386 34.53 13.16 -44.98
N VAL A 387 35.62 13.60 -45.62
CA VAL A 387 35.81 13.48 -47.07
C VAL A 387 35.93 12.03 -47.53
N VAL A 388 36.61 11.16 -46.79
CA VAL A 388 36.74 9.74 -47.16
C VAL A 388 35.42 8.98 -46.98
N GLU A 389 34.74 9.17 -45.87
CA GLU A 389 33.54 8.40 -45.55
C GLU A 389 32.27 8.93 -46.21
N HIS A 390 32.11 10.26 -46.27
CA HIS A 390 30.87 10.88 -46.76
C HIS A 390 31.02 11.41 -48.18
N CYS A 391 32.22 11.82 -48.58
CA CYS A 391 32.47 12.35 -49.92
C CYS A 391 33.20 11.38 -50.87
N ARG A 392 33.56 10.17 -50.40
CA ARG A 392 34.31 9.17 -51.18
C ARG A 392 35.58 9.71 -51.85
N GLY A 393 36.21 10.71 -51.22
CA GLY A 393 37.41 11.36 -51.73
C GLY A 393 37.19 12.45 -52.78
N VAL A 394 35.95 12.86 -53.07
CA VAL A 394 35.65 13.93 -54.05
C VAL A 394 35.00 15.12 -53.35
N ILE A 395 35.66 16.28 -53.41
CA ILE A 395 35.15 17.53 -52.85
C ILE A 395 34.32 18.24 -53.93
N ASP A 396 33.00 18.10 -53.83
CA ASP A 396 32.01 18.79 -54.66
C ASP A 396 31.00 19.54 -53.76
N LYS A 397 30.02 20.22 -54.35
CA LYS A 397 29.01 20.98 -53.58
C LYS A 397 28.24 20.12 -52.57
N PHE A 398 28.03 18.84 -52.86
CA PHE A 398 27.38 17.92 -51.93
C PHE A 398 28.30 17.60 -50.75
N CYS A 399 29.60 17.44 -51.00
CA CYS A 399 30.60 17.32 -49.94
C CYS A 399 30.73 18.61 -49.10
N GLU A 400 30.71 19.78 -49.73
CA GLU A 400 30.74 21.08 -49.04
C GLU A 400 29.51 21.28 -48.14
N ASP A 401 28.32 20.80 -48.56
CA ASP A 401 27.11 20.85 -47.73
C ASP A 401 27.15 19.86 -46.54
N GLN A 402 27.94 18.79 -46.62
CA GLN A 402 28.04 17.73 -45.59
C GLN A 402 29.22 17.90 -44.62
N CYS A 403 30.34 18.40 -45.11
CA CYS A 403 31.61 18.53 -44.39
C CYS A 403 32.10 19.99 -44.35
N GLY A 404 31.20 20.96 -44.58
CA GLY A 404 31.55 22.36 -44.82
C GLY A 404 32.28 23.02 -43.66
N GLU A 405 31.88 22.74 -42.41
CA GLU A 405 32.52 23.32 -41.23
C GLU A 405 33.92 22.74 -41.02
N GLU A 406 34.11 21.45 -41.29
CA GLU A 406 35.37 20.73 -41.22
C GLU A 406 36.34 21.18 -42.33
N LEU A 407 35.82 21.40 -43.54
CA LEU A 407 36.56 21.93 -44.68
C LEU A 407 36.94 23.41 -44.46
N ASP A 408 36.05 24.24 -43.91
CA ASP A 408 36.36 25.63 -43.56
C ASP A 408 37.39 25.74 -42.43
N ALA A 409 37.31 24.90 -41.41
CA ALA A 409 38.31 24.80 -40.35
C ALA A 409 39.68 24.34 -40.91
N PHE A 410 39.67 23.46 -41.91
CA PHE A 410 40.87 23.06 -42.65
C PHE A 410 41.46 24.22 -43.46
N TYR A 411 40.65 24.91 -44.28
CA TYR A 411 41.12 26.03 -45.10
C TYR A 411 41.63 27.20 -44.25
N SER A 412 40.96 27.51 -43.15
CA SER A 412 41.39 28.53 -42.17
C SER A 412 42.73 28.17 -41.50
N CYS A 413 43.00 26.89 -41.26
CA CYS A 413 44.28 26.43 -40.71
C CYS A 413 45.40 26.47 -41.77
N ALA A 414 45.08 26.18 -43.03
CA ALA A 414 46.03 26.21 -44.15
C ALA A 414 46.48 27.64 -44.53
N ASP A 415 45.61 28.64 -44.38
CA ASP A 415 45.91 30.05 -44.68
C ASP A 415 46.68 30.78 -43.55
N ALA A 416 46.86 30.16 -42.38
CA ALA A 416 47.64 30.73 -41.29
C ALA A 416 49.14 30.80 -41.70
N THR A 417 49.64 32.01 -41.88
CA THR A 417 50.89 32.39 -42.58
C THR A 417 52.20 31.98 -41.87
N GLU A 418 52.18 31.02 -40.95
CA GLU A 418 53.34 30.61 -40.14
C GLU A 418 54.10 29.38 -40.67
N CYS A 419 53.72 28.81 -41.83
CA CYS A 419 54.52 27.77 -42.49
C CYS A 419 55.87 28.29 -43.05
N GLY A 420 56.09 29.61 -43.10
CA GLY A 420 57.32 30.22 -43.64
C GLY A 420 58.56 30.15 -42.74
N PHE A 421 58.45 29.71 -41.48
CA PHE A 421 59.53 29.86 -40.50
C PHE A 421 60.50 28.67 -40.37
N PHE A 422 60.28 27.54 -41.07
CA PHE A 422 61.08 26.32 -40.88
C PHE A 422 62.11 26.00 -41.97
N LEU A 423 62.27 26.84 -43.00
CA LEU A 423 63.39 26.72 -43.94
C LEU A 423 64.69 27.39 -43.45
N VAL A 424 64.67 28.10 -42.30
CA VAL A 424 65.86 28.74 -41.72
C VAL A 424 66.06 28.31 -40.27
N ALA A 425 66.71 27.17 -40.05
CA ALA A 425 67.45 26.92 -38.80
C ALA A 425 68.40 25.72 -38.93
N GLU A 426 69.67 25.99 -39.28
CA GLU A 426 70.76 25.23 -38.65
C GLU A 426 70.88 25.71 -37.19
N GLU A 427 70.89 24.76 -36.24
CA GLU A 427 70.97 24.91 -34.77
C GLU A 427 72.15 25.77 -34.25
N PRO A 428 72.33 26.06 -32.92
CA PRO A 428 71.53 25.70 -31.73
C PRO A 428 71.26 26.87 -30.74
N ARG A 429 70.58 26.53 -29.61
CA ARG A 429 70.46 27.25 -28.31
C ARG A 429 69.17 28.10 -28.20
N SER A 430 68.42 28.12 -27.09
CA SER A 430 68.73 27.86 -25.68
C SER A 430 67.44 27.62 -24.88
N CYS A 431 67.45 26.71 -23.90
CA CYS A 431 66.48 26.72 -22.79
C CYS A 431 66.94 27.77 -21.75
N PHE A 432 66.02 28.59 -21.26
CA PHE A 432 66.12 29.29 -19.96
C PHE A 432 64.77 29.10 -19.23
N PRO A 433 64.72 29.15 -17.89
CA PRO A 433 65.70 29.78 -17.01
C PRO A 433 66.88 28.93 -16.55
#